data_AF-A0A2E6K935-F1
#
_entry.id   AF-A0A2E6K935-F1
#
_cell.length_a   1.000
_cell.length_b   1.000
_cell.length_c   1.000
_cell.angle_alpha   90.00
_cell.angle_beta   90.00
_cell.angle_gamma   90.00
#
_symmetry.space_group_name_H-M   'P 1'
#
loop_
_entity.id
_entity.type
_entity.pdbx_description
1 polymer ?
#
loop_
_entity_poly.entity_id
_entity_poly.type
_entity_poly.pdbx_seq_one_letter_code
_entity_poly.pdbx_strand_id
1 'polypeptide(L)'
;MNLCDHRAQVLTHSERAWASITFAGTRHRLALLFAGAEAVAAGEQFIACLPEHEFAIPGQLVADAGIVEVEHRLMPSERMVVQCDLLLLEEG
;
A
#
# COMPACT_ATOMS: atom_id res chain seq x y z
N MET A 1 0.09 12.86 7.44
CA MET A 1 1.15 12.77 6.41
C MET A 1 0.56 12.11 5.18
N ASN A 2 0.88 12.55 3.96
CA ASN A 2 0.38 11.89 2.75
C ASN A 2 1.31 10.71 2.42
N LEU A 3 0.76 9.50 2.31
CA LEU A 3 1.55 8.33 1.90
C LEU A 3 1.99 8.52 0.44
N CYS A 4 3.29 8.36 0.17
CA CYS A 4 3.92 8.46 -1.17
C CYS A 4 3.97 9.85 -1.81
N ASP A 5 3.48 10.93 -1.17
CA ASP A 5 3.37 12.27 -1.76
C ASP A 5 2.76 12.30 -3.19
N HIS A 6 1.82 11.38 -3.48
CA HIS A 6 1.21 11.17 -4.80
C HIS A 6 2.20 10.81 -5.93
N ARG A 7 3.38 10.27 -5.60
CA ARG A 7 4.42 9.88 -6.58
C ARG A 7 4.36 8.42 -7.01
N ALA A 8 3.34 7.69 -6.58
CA ALA A 8 3.12 6.30 -6.94
C ALA A 8 2.10 6.16 -8.08
N GLN A 9 2.37 5.25 -9.02
CA GLN A 9 1.39 4.77 -9.98
C GLN A 9 0.91 3.38 -9.56
N VAL A 10 -0.41 3.17 -9.49
CA VAL A 10 -0.97 1.82 -9.29
C VAL A 10 -0.77 1.00 -10.57
N LEU A 11 -0.01 -0.10 -10.47
CA LEU A 11 0.18 -1.07 -11.56
C LEU A 11 -0.94 -2.11 -11.54
N THR A 12 -1.22 -2.66 -10.36
CA THR A 12 -2.27 -3.63 -10.14
C THR A 12 -2.98 -3.33 -8.84
N HIS A 13 -4.27 -3.61 -8.81
CA HIS A 13 -5.09 -3.63 -7.61
C HIS A 13 -6.01 -4.83 -7.73
N SER A 14 -6.01 -5.68 -6.71
CA SER A 14 -6.94 -6.79 -6.58
C SER A 14 -7.50 -6.79 -5.17
N GLU A 15 -8.66 -7.41 -5.02
CA GLU A 15 -9.34 -7.53 -3.74
C GLU A 15 -9.88 -8.93 -3.55
N ARG A 16 -9.96 -9.34 -2.29
CA ARG A 16 -10.52 -10.62 -1.89
C ARG A 16 -11.33 -10.45 -0.62
N ALA A 17 -12.54 -11.00 -0.62
CA ALA A 17 -13.33 -11.13 0.58
C ALA A 17 -12.52 -11.81 1.68
N TRP A 18 -12.59 -11.24 2.88
CA TRP A 18 -11.93 -11.73 4.08
C TRP A 18 -12.96 -11.79 5.21
N ALA A 19 -12.93 -12.86 5.98
CA ALA A 19 -13.74 -12.96 7.18
C ALA A 19 -13.01 -13.75 8.26
N SER A 20 -13.33 -13.41 9.49
CA SER A 20 -12.97 -14.11 10.71
C SER A 20 -14.24 -14.45 11.48
N ILE A 21 -14.10 -14.95 12.72
CA ILE A 21 -15.25 -15.29 13.57
C ILE A 21 -16.06 -14.03 13.94
N THR A 22 -15.40 -12.88 14.10
CA THR A 22 -16.00 -11.66 14.66
C THR A 22 -16.07 -10.49 13.68
N PHE A 23 -15.36 -10.56 12.56
CA PHE A 23 -15.25 -9.46 11.59
C PHE A 23 -15.28 -9.99 10.16
N ALA A 24 -15.91 -9.24 9.28
CA ALA A 24 -15.82 -9.40 7.83
C ALA A 24 -15.14 -8.16 7.22
N GLY A 25 -14.67 -8.29 6.00
CA GLY A 25 -13.91 -7.26 5.34
C GLY A 25 -13.39 -7.66 3.97
N THR A 26 -12.50 -6.83 3.45
CA THR A 26 -11.83 -7.05 2.18
C THR A 26 -10.34 -6.85 2.35
N ARG A 27 -9.55 -7.83 1.89
CA ARG A 27 -8.10 -7.67 1.77
C ARG A 27 -7.78 -7.16 0.37
N HIS A 28 -7.25 -5.95 0.32
CA HIS A 28 -6.75 -5.29 -0.88
C HIS A 28 -5.27 -5.61 -1.05
N ARG A 29 -4.86 -5.92 -2.27
CA ARG A 29 -3.46 -6.05 -2.67
C ARG A 29 -3.17 -5.08 -3.79
N LEU A 30 -2.17 -4.22 -3.62
CA LEU A 30 -1.74 -3.24 -4.60
C LEU A 30 -0.27 -3.44 -4.96
N ALA A 31 0.06 -3.24 -6.23
CA ALA A 31 1.43 -3.02 -6.68
C ALA A 31 1.58 -1.57 -7.13
N LEU A 32 2.53 -0.86 -6.52
CA LEU A 32 2.79 0.56 -6.75
C LEU A 32 4.15 0.74 -7.42
N LEU A 33 4.18 1.47 -8.54
CA LEU A 33 5.41 1.88 -9.21
C LEU A 33 5.81 3.29 -8.79
N PHE A 34 7.05 3.43 -8.38
CA PHE A 34 7.75 4.69 -8.19
C PHE A 34 8.84 4.82 -9.23
N ALA A 35 8.73 5.78 -10.14
CA ALA A 35 9.66 5.94 -11.26
C ALA A 35 10.48 7.24 -11.13
N GLY A 36 11.81 7.10 -11.14
CA GLY A 36 12.76 8.19 -10.93
C GLY A 36 13.12 8.42 -9.45
N ALA A 37 14.27 9.05 -9.22
CA ALA A 37 14.87 9.21 -7.90
C ALA A 37 13.93 9.84 -6.84
N GLU A 38 13.19 10.90 -7.18
CA GLU A 38 12.26 11.53 -6.25
C GLU A 38 11.10 10.61 -5.87
N ALA A 39 10.57 9.85 -6.83
CA ALA A 39 9.50 8.90 -6.57
C ALA A 39 10.04 7.74 -5.73
N VAL A 40 11.24 7.24 -6.02
CA VAL A 40 11.88 6.18 -5.25
C VAL A 40 12.09 6.61 -3.80
N ALA A 41 12.57 7.83 -3.54
CA ALA A 41 12.68 8.37 -2.18
C ALA A 41 11.32 8.40 -1.45
N ALA A 42 10.25 8.81 -2.15
CA ALA A 42 8.89 8.75 -1.58
C ALA A 42 8.41 7.30 -1.35
N GLY A 43 8.85 6.35 -2.17
CA GLY A 43 8.61 4.92 -2.00
C GLY A 43 9.31 4.35 -0.76
N GLU A 44 10.53 4.78 -0.47
CA GLU A 44 11.23 4.41 0.77
C GLU A 44 10.50 4.93 2.01
N GLN A 45 10.02 6.17 1.96
CA GLN A 45 9.19 6.74 3.03
C GLN A 45 7.86 5.98 3.17
N PHE A 46 7.22 5.61 2.06
CA PHE A 46 6.01 4.79 2.08
C PHE A 46 6.25 3.43 2.75
N ILE A 47 7.33 2.73 2.40
CA ILE A 47 7.70 1.45 3.01
C ILE A 47 7.86 1.59 4.52
N ALA A 48 8.53 2.66 4.98
CA ALA A 48 8.75 2.91 6.39
C ALA A 48 7.48 3.29 7.15
N CYS A 49 6.59 4.08 6.52
CA CYS A 49 5.42 4.64 7.19
C CYS A 49 4.17 3.78 7.09
N LEU A 50 3.99 2.96 6.04
CA LEU A 50 2.74 2.23 5.79
C LEU A 50 2.29 1.35 6.98
N PRO A 51 3.16 0.53 7.62
CA PRO A 51 2.70 -0.40 8.65
C PRO A 51 2.16 0.27 9.92
N GLU A 52 2.60 1.50 10.18
CA GLU A 52 2.19 2.29 11.35
C GLU A 52 1.23 3.43 10.97
N HIS A 53 0.83 3.51 9.70
CA HIS A 53 -0.01 4.61 9.24
C HIS A 53 -1.46 4.44 9.71
N GLU A 54 -1.95 5.41 10.47
CA GLU A 54 -3.36 5.52 10.80
C GLU A 54 -4.14 6.11 9.62
N PHE A 55 -4.99 5.29 9.00
CA PHE A 55 -5.84 5.70 7.90
C PHE A 55 -7.11 6.38 8.41
N ALA A 56 -7.39 7.58 7.91
CA ALA A 56 -8.64 8.30 8.15
C ALA A 56 -9.56 8.21 6.92
N ILE A 57 -10.16 7.04 6.70
CA ILE A 57 -11.11 6.80 5.59
C ILE A 57 -12.54 6.83 6.16
N PRO A 58 -13.42 7.76 5.72
CA PRO A 58 -14.78 7.81 6.22
C PRO A 58 -15.53 6.50 5.96
N GLY A 59 -16.15 5.95 7.00
CA GLY A 59 -16.97 4.74 6.90
C GLY A 59 -16.18 3.43 6.72
N GLN A 60 -14.85 3.46 6.90
CA GLN A 60 -13.98 2.30 6.67
C GLN A 60 -12.89 2.25 7.73
N LEU A 61 -12.62 1.06 8.26
CA LEU A 61 -11.54 0.81 9.21
C LEU A 61 -10.45 -0.03 8.54
N VAL A 62 -9.22 0.48 8.48
CA VAL A 62 -8.05 -0.31 8.08
C VAL A 62 -7.51 -1.02 9.31
N ALA A 63 -7.71 -2.34 9.38
CA ALA A 63 -7.27 -3.15 10.51
C ALA A 63 -5.80 -3.59 10.41
N ASP A 64 -5.27 -3.67 9.20
CA ASP A 64 -3.89 -4.11 8.94
C ASP A 64 -3.42 -3.49 7.62
N ALA A 65 -2.16 -3.06 7.57
CA ALA A 65 -1.50 -2.57 6.37
C ALA A 65 -0.04 -2.99 6.41
N GLY A 66 0.47 -3.53 5.30
CA GLY A 66 1.81 -4.11 5.32
C GLY A 66 2.46 -4.19 3.95
N ILE A 67 3.79 -4.17 3.96
CA ILE A 67 4.61 -4.37 2.77
C ILE A 67 4.78 -5.87 2.56
N VAL A 68 4.49 -6.33 1.34
CA VAL A 68 4.60 -7.75 0.94
C VAL A 68 5.92 -7.98 0.21
N GLU A 69 6.27 -7.10 -0.72
CA GLU A 69 7.46 -7.25 -1.57
C GLU A 69 7.94 -5.87 -2.04
N VAL A 70 9.26 -5.74 -2.22
CA VAL A 70 9.89 -4.54 -2.78
C VAL A 70 10.89 -4.98 -3.84
N GLU A 71 10.70 -4.52 -5.07
CA GLU A 71 11.64 -4.68 -6.16
C GLU A 71 12.24 -3.33 -6.53
N HIS A 72 13.54 -3.15 -6.32
CA HIS A 72 14.26 -1.93 -6.70
C HIS A 72 15.17 -2.22 -7.90
N ARG A 73 15.01 -1.46 -8.99
CA ARG A 73 15.93 -1.46 -10.14
C ARG A 73 16.57 -0.09 -10.34
N LEU A 74 17.89 -0.06 -10.44
CA LEU A 74 18.67 1.17 -10.64
C LEU A 74 18.90 1.50 -12.13
N MET A 75 18.85 0.49 -13.01
CA MET A 75 19.19 0.61 -14.44
C MET A 75 18.10 0.01 -15.33
N PRO A 76 17.86 0.55 -16.55
CA PRO A 76 18.49 1.74 -17.14
C PRO A 76 17.96 3.07 -16.58
N SER A 77 16.93 3.02 -15.75
CA SER A 77 16.38 4.16 -15.02
C SER A 77 15.88 3.66 -13.68
N GLU A 78 16.14 4.45 -12.64
CA GLU A 78 15.79 4.13 -11.27
C GLU A 78 14.27 3.99 -11.11
N ARG A 79 13.84 2.88 -10.53
CA ARG A 79 12.44 2.60 -10.23
C ARG A 79 12.30 1.59 -9.10
N MET A 80 11.20 1.71 -8.37
CA MET A 80 10.82 0.78 -7.31
C MET A 80 9.40 0.30 -7.55
N VAL A 81 9.16 -1.00 -7.40
CA VAL A 81 7.83 -1.58 -7.32
C VAL A 81 7.62 -2.08 -5.90
N VAL A 82 6.58 -1.60 -5.24
CA VAL A 82 6.19 -2.01 -3.89
C VAL A 82 4.86 -2.73 -3.96
N GLN A 83 4.84 -3.98 -3.53
CA GLN A 83 3.59 -4.69 -3.28
C GLN A 83 3.20 -4.54 -1.81
N CYS A 84 1.96 -4.15 -1.56
CA CYS A 84 1.42 -3.99 -0.22
C CYS A 84 0.01 -4.58 -0.11
N ASP A 85 -0.35 -4.97 1.11
CA ASP A 85 -1.69 -5.42 1.46
C ASP A 85 -2.32 -4.46 2.46
N LEU A 86 -3.63 -4.26 2.34
CA LEU A 86 -4.46 -3.58 3.33
C LEU A 86 -5.67 -4.46 3.65
N LEU A 87 -5.99 -4.59 4.93
CA LEU A 87 -7.23 -5.22 5.39
C LEU A 87 -8.21 -4.13 5.81
N LEU A 88 -9.27 -3.97 5.03
CA LEU A 88 -10.37 -3.08 5.36
C LEU A 88 -11.50 -3.91 5.97
N LEU A 89 -12.03 -3.46 7.11
CA LEU A 89 -13.19 -4.09 7.75
C LEU A 89 -14.48 -3.43 7.26
N GLU A 90 -15.51 -4.25 7.11
CA GLU A 90 -16.87 -3.78 6.90
C GLU A 90 -17.39 -3.13 8.19
N GLU A 91 -18.17 -2.05 8.07
CA GLU A 91 -18.95 -1.55 9.19
C GLU A 91 -20.07 -2.55 9.50
N GLY A 92 -20.17 -2.96 10.77
CA GLY A 92 -21.20 -3.86 11.27
C GLY A 92 -22.55 -3.18 11.51
#